data_AF-A0A101FKC4-F1
#
_entry.id   AF-A0A101FKC4-F1
#
_cell.length_a   1.000
_cell.length_b   1.000
_cell.length_c   1.000
_cell.angle_alpha   90.00
_cell.angle_beta   90.00
_cell.angle_gamma   90.00
#
_symmetry.space_group_name_H-M   'P 1'
#
loop_
_entity.id
_entity.type
_entity.pdbx_description
1 polymer ?
#
loop_
_entity_poly.entity_id
_entity_poly.type
_entity_poly.pdbx_seq_one_letter_code
_entity_poly.pdbx_strand_id
1 'polypeptide(L)' 'MLTLKKLQEFKEYLESGAFIEDFEMRPKDGQEEMLDMIETLFQICEIADEVISKHFYRKWGEEVLKKPSD' A
#
# COMPACT_ATOMS: atom_id res chain seq x y z
N MET A 1 -1.98 8.04 12.70
CA MET A 1 -1.43 8.13 11.34
C MET A 1 -0.44 6.99 11.15
N LEU A 2 -0.44 6.36 9.97
CA LEU A 2 0.51 5.30 9.62
C LEU A 2 1.91 5.90 9.45
N THR A 3 2.93 5.29 10.05
CA THR A 3 4.32 5.76 9.98
C THR A 3 5.17 4.81 9.13
N LEU A 4 6.28 5.32 8.58
CA LEU A 4 7.23 4.51 7.82
C LEU A 4 7.75 3.33 8.64
N LYS A 5 8.07 3.55 9.93
CA LYS A 5 8.52 2.50 10.84
C LYS A 5 7.52 1.35 10.94
N LYS A 6 6.23 1.66 11.15
CA LYS A 6 5.18 0.64 11.25
C LYS A 6 4.94 -0.09 9.93
N LEU A 7 5.07 0.59 8.79
CA LEU A 7 5.00 -0.04 7.47
C LEU A 7 6.17 -1.02 7.25
N GLN A 8 7.37 -0.64 7.66
CA GLN A 8 8.55 -1.50 7.56
C GLN A 8 8.43 -2.72 8.49
N GLU A 9 8.03 -2.52 9.74
CA GLU A 9 7.76 -3.62 10.68
C GLU A 9 6.70 -4.58 10.14
N PHE A 10 5.63 -4.06 9.54
CA PHE A 10 4.61 -4.90 8.93
C PHE A 10 5.11 -5.65 7.69
N LYS A 11 5.93 -5.00 6.85
CA LYS A 11 6.59 -5.66 5.71
C LYS A 11 7.48 -6.81 6.18
N GLU A 12 8.32 -6.58 7.20
CA GLU A 12 9.17 -7.61 7.79
C GLU A 12 8.34 -8.78 8.35
N TYR A 13 7.23 -8.49 9.00
CA TYR A 13 6.29 -9.50 9.49
C TYR A 13 5.75 -10.38 8.36
N LEU A 14 5.31 -9.79 7.23
CA LEU A 14 4.85 -10.55 6.05
C LEU A 14 5.99 -11.37 5.41
N GLU A 15 7.19 -10.80 5.28
CA GLU A 15 8.36 -11.47 4.67
C GLU A 15 8.90 -12.61 5.51
N SER A 16 8.76 -12.53 6.84
CA SER A 16 9.27 -13.55 7.77
C SER A 16 8.50 -14.88 7.74
N GLY A 17 7.29 -14.90 7.15
CA GLY A 17 6.39 -16.05 7.22
C GLY A 17 5.55 -16.12 8.50
N ALA A 18 5.88 -15.33 9.54
CA ALA A 18 5.15 -15.30 10.81
C ALA A 18 3.66 -14.97 10.63
N PHE A 19 3.29 -14.22 9.59
CA PHE A 19 1.88 -13.96 9.28
C PHE A 19 1.08 -15.24 9.05
N ILE A 20 1.63 -16.21 8.33
CA ILE A 20 0.94 -17.46 8.03
C ILE A 20 0.87 -18.35 9.27
N GLU A 21 1.95 -18.38 10.06
CA GLU A 21 1.95 -19.10 11.34
C GLU A 21 0.87 -18.57 12.29
N ASP A 22 0.78 -17.25 12.45
CA ASP A 22 -0.24 -16.59 13.28
C ASP A 22 -1.65 -16.80 12.73
N PHE A 23 -1.82 -16.80 11.40
CA PHE A 23 -3.09 -17.08 10.74
C PHE A 23 -3.59 -18.50 11.02
N GLU A 24 -2.72 -19.51 10.87
CA GLU A 24 -3.07 -20.92 11.08
C GLU A 24 -3.40 -21.23 12.55
N MET A 25 -2.80 -20.49 13.49
CA MET A 25 -3.05 -20.65 14.93
C MET A 25 -4.31 -19.95 15.44
N ARG A 26 -4.92 -19.06 14.64
CA ARG A 26 -6.12 -18.33 15.05
C ARG A 26 -7.42 -19.11 14.85
N PRO A 27 -8.46 -18.82 15.67
CA PRO A 27 -9.82 -19.24 15.37
C PRO A 27 -10.33 -18.58 14.08
N LYS A 28 -11.43 -19.12 13.53
CA LYS A 28 -11.94 -18.74 12.21
C LYS A 28 -12.28 -17.25 12.06
N ASP A 29 -12.87 -16.65 13.08
CA ASP A 29 -13.15 -15.21 13.15
C ASP A 29 -11.85 -14.38 13.09
N GLY A 30 -10.81 -14.81 13.81
CA GLY A 30 -9.50 -14.19 13.77
C GLY A 30 -8.77 -14.36 12.43
N GLN A 31 -9.03 -15.47 11.71
CA GLN A 31 -8.54 -15.67 10.35
C GLN A 31 -9.21 -14.72 9.36
N GLU A 32 -10.54 -14.58 9.44
CA GLU A 32 -11.31 -13.65 8.61
C GLU A 32 -10.80 -12.21 8.80
N GLU A 33 -10.57 -11.76 10.04
CA GLU A 33 -9.99 -10.44 10.33
C GLU A 33 -8.59 -10.25 9.71
N MET A 34 -7.76 -11.29 9.73
CA MET A 34 -6.42 -11.23 9.11
C MET A 34 -6.48 -11.16 7.58
N LEU A 35 -7.46 -11.82 6.95
CA LEU A 35 -7.67 -11.72 5.51
C LEU A 35 -8.19 -10.33 5.14
N ASP A 36 -9.12 -9.77 5.91
CA ASP A 36 -9.62 -8.40 5.72
C ASP A 36 -8.48 -7.37 5.80
N MET A 37 -7.51 -7.59 6.68
CA MET A 37 -6.31 -6.75 6.79
C MET A 37 -5.46 -6.80 5.51
N ILE A 38 -5.27 -7.97 4.91
CA ILE A 38 -4.53 -8.11 3.64
C ILE A 38 -5.31 -7.50 2.48
N GLU A 39 -6.62 -7.70 2.42
CA GLU A 39 -7.48 -7.06 1.42
C GLU A 39 -7.38 -5.53 1.50
N THR A 40 -7.47 -4.99 2.72
CA THR A 40 -7.33 -3.55 2.97
C THR A 40 -5.96 -3.05 2.52
N LEU A 41 -4.89 -3.82 2.73
CA LEU A 41 -3.54 -3.45 2.26
C LEU A 41 -3.50 -3.32 0.72
N PHE A 42 -4.12 -4.24 -0.01
CA PHE A 42 -4.18 -4.15 -1.47
C PHE A 42 -4.92 -2.90 -1.94
N GLN A 43 -6.06 -2.59 -1.34
CA GLN A 43 -6.82 -1.36 -1.64
C GLN A 43 -5.98 -0.10 -1.38
N ILE A 44 -5.22 -0.08 -0.27
CA ILE A 44 -4.30 1.03 0.04
C ILE A 44 -3.22 1.18 -1.05
N CYS A 45 -2.63 0.07 -1.52
CA CYS A 45 -1.63 0.10 -2.57
C CYS A 45 -2.19 0.65 -3.89
N GLU A 46 -3.41 0.28 -4.27
CA GLU A 46 -4.09 0.84 -5.45
C GLU A 46 -4.32 2.35 -5.33
N ILE A 47 -4.81 2.79 -4.16
CA ILE A 47 -5.01 4.22 -3.90
C ILE A 47 -3.67 4.98 -3.95
N ALA A 48 -2.61 4.42 -3.36
CA ALA A 48 -1.29 5.02 -3.36
C ALA A 48 -0.74 5.17 -4.79
N ASP A 49 -0.90 4.15 -5.63
CA ASP A 49 -0.53 4.21 -7.04
C ASP A 49 -1.32 5.28 -7.80
N GLU A 50 -2.63 5.35 -7.59
CA GLU A 50 -3.48 6.36 -8.24
C GLU A 50 -3.08 7.78 -7.82
N VAL A 51 -2.80 8.00 -6.53
CA VAL A 51 -2.39 9.30 -5.99
C VAL A 51 -1.07 9.76 -6.61
N ILE A 52 -0.08 8.87 -6.67
CA ILE A 52 1.25 9.18 -7.23
C ILE A 52 1.17 9.38 -8.75
N SER A 53 0.42 8.52 -9.45
CA SER A 53 0.18 8.66 -10.88
C SER A 53 -0.47 9.99 -11.22
N LYS A 54 -1.56 10.37 -10.54
CA LYS A 54 -2.22 11.68 -10.74
C LYS A 54 -1.26 12.85 -10.49
N HIS A 55 -0.41 12.74 -9.48
CA HIS A 55 0.59 13.78 -9.18
C HIS A 55 1.59 13.94 -10.33
N PHE A 56 2.17 12.84 -10.81
CA PHE A 56 3.13 12.88 -11.90
C PHE A 56 2.52 13.32 -13.24
N TYR A 57 1.32 12.85 -13.58
CA TYR A 57 0.61 13.28 -14.79
C TYR A 57 0.31 14.79 -14.79
N ARG A 58 -0.11 15.35 -13.65
CA ARG A 58 -0.30 16.81 -13.51
C ARG A 58 1.01 17.56 -13.70
N LYS A 59 2.08 17.12 -13.03
CA LYS A 59 3.41 17.74 -13.13
C LYS A 59 3.95 17.68 -14.57
N TRP A 60 3.81 16.55 -15.25
CA TRP A 60 4.18 16.40 -16.66
C TRP A 60 3.35 17.30 -17.58
N GLY A 61 2.04 17.38 -17.37
CA GLY A 61 1.16 18.29 -18.12
C GLY A 61 1.58 19.75 -17.97
N GLU A 62 1.94 20.17 -16.75
CA GLU A 62 2.44 21.52 -16.47
C GLU A 62 3.82 21.78 -17.10
N GLU A 63 4.72 20.80 -17.12
CA GLU A 63 6.05 20.91 -17.73
C GLU A 63 6.00 20.96 -19.27
N VAL A 64 5.08 20.19 -19.89
CA VAL A 64 4.87 20.20 -21.34
C VAL A 64 4.20 21.50 -21.81
N LEU A 65 3.23 22.03 -21.05
CA LEU A 65 2.57 23.30 -21.36
C LEU A 65 3.45 24.54 -21.11
N LYS A 66 4.52 24.41 -20.33
CA LYS A 66 5.48 25.49 -20.05
C LYS A 66 6.65 25.58 -21.03
N LYS A 67 6.79 24.66 -21.99
CA LYS A 67 7.73 24.89 -23.09
C LYS A 67 7.21 26.04 -23.96
N PRO A 68 7.91 27.17 -24.07
CA PRO A 68 7.57 28.16 -25.07
C PRO A 68 7.71 27.47 -26.43
N SER A 69 6.66 27.54 -27.24
CA SER A 69 6.74 27.26 -28.66
C SER A 69 7.72 28.25 -29.27
N ASP A 70 8.95 27.80 -29.51
CA ASP A 70 9.92 28.46 -30.40
C ASP A 70 9.38 28.51 -31.83
#